data_AF-A0A6J4TTV7-F1
#
_entry.id   AF-A0A6J4TTV7-F1
#
_cell.length_a   1.000
_cell.length_b   1.000
_cell.length_c   1.000
_cell.angle_alpha   90.00
_cell.angle_beta   90.00
_cell.angle_gamma   90.00
#
_symmetry.space_group_name_H-M   'P 1'
#
loop_
_entity.id
_entity.type
_entity.pdbx_description
1 polymer ?
#
loop_
_entity_poly.entity_id
_entity_poly.type
_entity_poly.pdbx_seq_one_letter_code
_entity_poly.pdbx_strand_id
1 'polypeptide(L)'
;MLAAVADNARWCDLVCRSHGLPTALGEDLWVAPEGAPRFYPDAVTLAPGMTAEAVLGGIAARPGSAVKDSFADVDLGSHGFAVLFEARWLFREPAPYRDRPRLGWDAVATEDEFDRWVTAADLEGILRPELLGDATVRLLLARGEGPEAAGAVVHATDGVAGLSNVFAAGMDPDAVWPDLPAVVRQAAGDLPIVGYEHGDELRCALATGFAAIGALRVWVRLPA
;
A
#
# COMPACT_ATOMS: atom_id res chain seq x y z
N MET A 1 0.60 -4.22 14.44
CA MET A 1 1.68 -3.63 13.60
C MET A 1 2.33 -4.68 12.72
N LEU A 2 2.90 -5.76 13.26
CA LEU A 2 3.59 -6.79 12.45
C LEU A 2 2.75 -7.35 11.28
N ALA A 3 1.45 -7.62 11.48
CA ALA A 3 0.57 -8.05 10.39
C ALA A 3 0.43 -7.00 9.27
N ALA A 4 0.41 -5.70 9.61
CA ALA A 4 0.36 -4.61 8.62
C ALA A 4 1.66 -4.53 7.80
N VAL A 5 2.80 -4.72 8.47
CA VAL A 5 4.12 -4.75 7.82
C VAL A 5 4.23 -5.94 6.88
N ALA A 6 3.86 -7.14 7.35
CA ALA A 6 3.93 -8.36 6.57
C ALA A 6 2.98 -8.34 5.36
N ASP A 7 1.74 -7.85 5.53
CA ASP A 7 0.82 -7.68 4.42
C ASP A 7 1.35 -6.66 3.39
N ASN A 8 1.87 -5.52 3.84
CA ASN A 8 2.45 -4.53 2.93
C ASN A 8 3.66 -5.06 2.16
N ALA A 9 4.53 -5.85 2.80
CA ALA A 9 5.66 -6.47 2.13
C ALA A 9 5.20 -7.47 1.06
N ARG A 10 4.15 -8.26 1.35
CA ARG A 10 3.54 -9.17 0.36
C ARG A 10 2.85 -8.45 -0.78
N TRP A 11 2.24 -7.29 -0.52
CA TRP A 11 1.72 -6.44 -1.58
C TRP A 11 2.85 -5.94 -2.48
N CYS A 12 3.95 -5.44 -1.92
CA CYS A 12 5.12 -5.02 -2.70
C CYS A 12 5.72 -6.20 -3.50
N ASP A 13 5.79 -7.38 -2.89
CA ASP A 13 6.22 -8.63 -3.51
C ASP A 13 5.37 -9.00 -4.72
N LEU A 14 4.05 -8.99 -4.54
CA LEU A 14 3.09 -9.31 -5.59
C LEU A 14 3.18 -8.32 -6.75
N VAL A 15 3.29 -7.03 -6.46
CA VAL A 15 3.47 -6.01 -7.49
C VAL A 15 4.78 -6.26 -8.25
N CYS A 16 5.92 -6.48 -7.58
CA CYS A 16 7.17 -6.76 -8.28
C CYS A 16 7.10 -8.03 -9.15
N ARG A 17 6.52 -9.12 -8.62
CA ARG A 17 6.36 -10.37 -9.37
C ARG A 17 5.41 -10.23 -10.57
N SER A 18 4.43 -9.33 -10.52
CA SER A 18 3.57 -9.03 -11.67
C SER A 18 4.34 -8.41 -12.86
N HIS A 19 5.53 -7.83 -12.61
CA HIS A 19 6.47 -7.37 -13.63
C HIS A 19 7.50 -8.44 -14.04
N GLY A 20 7.42 -9.64 -13.48
CA GLY A 20 8.43 -10.69 -13.65
C GLY A 20 9.75 -10.39 -12.94
N LEU A 21 9.76 -9.44 -11.99
CA LEU A 21 10.96 -9.06 -11.26
C LEU A 21 11.23 -10.05 -10.11
N PRO A 22 12.50 -10.43 -9.87
CA PRO A 22 12.85 -11.30 -8.77
C PRO A 22 12.73 -10.57 -7.43
N THR A 23 12.19 -11.28 -6.44
CA THR A 23 12.05 -10.82 -5.07
C THR A 23 12.49 -11.92 -4.10
N ALA A 24 12.82 -11.53 -2.87
CA ALA A 24 13.08 -12.46 -1.78
C ALA A 24 12.40 -11.98 -0.50
N LEU A 25 11.57 -12.85 0.08
CA LEU A 25 10.95 -12.64 1.39
C LEU A 25 11.70 -13.45 2.45
N GLY A 26 12.46 -12.76 3.31
CA GLY A 26 13.12 -13.33 4.48
C GLY A 26 12.30 -13.14 5.76
N GLU A 27 12.91 -13.50 6.90
CA GLU A 27 12.32 -13.30 8.24
C GLU A 27 12.28 -11.81 8.62
N ASP A 28 13.40 -11.11 8.44
CA ASP A 28 13.58 -9.73 8.89
C ASP A 28 13.52 -8.68 7.76
N LEU A 29 13.58 -9.13 6.50
CA LEU A 29 13.70 -8.26 5.34
C LEU A 29 13.03 -8.87 4.11
N TRP A 30 12.25 -8.06 3.40
CA TRP A 30 11.86 -8.33 2.01
C TRP A 30 12.68 -7.45 1.07
N VAL A 31 13.11 -7.99 -0.07
CA VAL A 31 13.88 -7.24 -1.09
C VAL A 31 13.45 -7.53 -2.53
N ALA A 32 13.62 -6.53 -3.38
CA ALA A 32 13.60 -6.59 -4.85
C ALA A 32 14.99 -6.15 -5.38
N PRO A 33 15.96 -7.07 -5.52
CA PRO A 33 17.38 -6.72 -5.70
C PRO A 33 17.66 -5.90 -6.98
N GLU A 34 16.96 -6.21 -8.05
CA GLU A 34 17.10 -5.55 -9.37
C GLU A 34 16.35 -4.22 -9.44
N GLY A 35 15.42 -4.02 -8.51
CA GLY A 35 14.64 -2.80 -8.35
C GLY A 35 13.16 -2.99 -8.52
N ALA A 36 12.38 -2.30 -7.68
CA ALA A 36 10.93 -2.30 -7.75
C ALA A 36 10.40 -1.26 -8.76
N PRO A 37 9.16 -1.44 -9.25
CA PRO A 37 8.45 -0.41 -10.01
C PRO A 37 8.36 0.92 -9.26
N ARG A 38 8.15 2.03 -9.99
CA ARG A 38 7.95 3.36 -9.39
C ARG A 38 6.87 3.30 -8.30
N PHE A 39 7.09 4.04 -7.20
CA PHE A 39 6.28 4.07 -5.97
C PHE A 39 6.37 2.84 -5.05
N TYR A 40 7.07 1.78 -5.45
CA TYR A 40 7.33 0.63 -4.60
C TYR A 40 8.79 0.65 -4.10
N PRO A 41 9.05 0.23 -2.84
CA PRO A 41 10.40 0.19 -2.31
C PRO A 41 11.16 -1.02 -2.84
N ASP A 42 12.49 -0.95 -2.84
CA ASP A 42 13.36 -2.10 -3.12
C ASP A 42 13.57 -2.99 -1.91
N ALA A 43 13.35 -2.46 -0.70
CA ALA A 43 13.40 -3.22 0.53
C ALA A 43 12.32 -2.78 1.52
N VAL A 44 11.80 -3.73 2.30
CA VAL A 44 10.88 -3.49 3.40
C VAL A 44 11.43 -4.19 4.64
N THR A 45 11.72 -3.44 5.70
CA THR A 45 12.12 -4.06 6.99
C THR A 45 10.90 -4.77 7.62
N LEU A 46 11.10 -5.99 8.10
CA LEU A 46 10.07 -6.83 8.71
C LEU A 46 10.28 -7.03 10.21
N ALA A 47 11.49 -6.73 10.69
CA ALA A 47 11.85 -6.69 12.10
C ALA A 47 12.48 -5.33 12.48
N PRO A 48 12.33 -4.88 13.75
CA PRO A 48 13.02 -3.70 14.25
C PRO A 48 14.51 -3.96 14.49
N GLY A 49 15.29 -2.89 14.64
CA GLY A 49 16.69 -2.95 15.05
C GLY A 49 17.66 -3.43 13.96
N MET A 50 17.25 -3.35 12.69
CA MET A 50 18.08 -3.68 11.54
C MET A 50 19.22 -2.67 11.37
N THR A 51 20.40 -3.12 10.95
CA THR A 51 21.49 -2.20 10.60
C THR A 51 21.34 -1.70 9.16
N ALA A 52 21.87 -0.51 8.87
CA ALA A 52 21.87 0.04 7.51
C ALA A 52 22.54 -0.91 6.51
N GLU A 53 23.66 -1.53 6.88
CA GLU A 53 24.41 -2.45 6.02
C GLU A 53 23.60 -3.71 5.70
N ALA A 54 22.87 -4.25 6.67
CA ALA A 54 22.04 -5.43 6.48
C ALA A 54 20.88 -5.15 5.52
N VAL A 55 20.26 -3.96 5.63
CA VAL A 55 19.17 -3.55 4.72
C VAL A 55 19.70 -3.26 3.32
N LEU A 56 20.78 -2.47 3.21
CA LEU A 56 21.32 -2.02 1.92
C LEU A 56 22.06 -3.13 1.16
N GLY A 57 22.58 -4.16 1.85
CA GLY A 57 23.23 -5.30 1.22
C GLY A 57 22.32 -6.13 0.31
N GLY A 58 20.99 -6.01 0.47
CA GLY A 58 20.00 -6.75 -0.31
C GLY A 58 19.49 -6.04 -1.58
N ILE A 59 19.91 -4.80 -1.85
CA ILE A 59 19.39 -3.99 -2.95
C ILE A 59 20.51 -3.35 -3.77
N ALA A 60 20.25 -3.04 -5.04
CA ALA A 60 21.21 -2.31 -5.86
C ALA A 60 21.41 -0.87 -5.35
N ALA A 61 22.66 -0.40 -5.35
CA ALA A 61 23.02 0.97 -4.97
C ALA A 61 22.87 1.96 -6.15
N ARG A 62 21.63 2.23 -6.56
CA ARG A 62 21.31 3.13 -7.69
C ARG A 62 20.56 4.39 -7.21
N PRO A 63 20.67 5.53 -7.90
CA PRO A 63 19.82 6.68 -7.62
C PRO A 63 18.34 6.26 -7.71
N GLY A 64 17.54 6.72 -6.75
CA GLY A 64 16.14 6.31 -6.66
C GLY A 64 15.89 4.98 -5.97
N SER A 65 16.93 4.23 -5.56
CA SER A 65 16.71 3.05 -4.72
C SER A 65 15.96 3.45 -3.45
N ALA A 66 14.96 2.66 -3.07
CA ALA A 66 14.06 3.04 -1.98
C ALA A 66 13.96 1.95 -0.91
N VAL A 67 13.88 2.38 0.35
CA VAL A 67 13.72 1.48 1.49
C VAL A 67 12.51 1.94 2.28
N LYS A 68 11.59 1.03 2.55
CA LYS A 68 10.57 1.21 3.58
C LYS A 68 11.11 0.67 4.89
N ASP A 69 11.50 1.60 5.75
CA ASP A 69 11.79 1.31 7.14
C ASP A 69 10.46 1.27 7.91
N SER A 70 9.95 0.06 8.09
CA SER A 70 8.67 -0.22 8.73
C SER A 70 8.62 0.13 10.21
N PHE A 71 9.77 0.32 10.87
CA PHE A 71 9.84 0.59 12.31
C PHE A 71 10.38 1.98 12.64
N ALA A 72 10.80 2.74 11.61
CA ALA A 72 11.38 4.07 11.73
C ALA A 72 12.62 4.11 12.64
N ASP A 73 13.39 3.02 12.66
CA ASP A 73 14.54 2.81 13.54
C ASP A 73 15.87 2.56 12.80
N VAL A 74 15.89 2.66 11.48
CA VAL A 74 17.09 2.55 10.64
C VAL A 74 17.50 3.92 10.10
N ASP A 75 18.75 4.34 10.35
CA ASP A 75 19.33 5.55 9.75
C ASP A 75 20.14 5.23 8.49
N LEU A 76 19.64 5.67 7.33
CA LEU A 76 20.31 5.51 6.04
C LEU A 76 20.98 6.81 5.55
N GLY A 77 20.94 7.89 6.33
CA GLY A 77 21.46 9.21 5.93
C GLY A 77 22.95 9.19 5.59
N SER A 78 23.75 8.47 6.38
CA SER A 78 25.19 8.28 6.13
C SER A 78 25.52 7.50 4.85
N HIS A 79 24.52 6.87 4.24
CA HIS A 79 24.65 6.05 3.03
C HIS A 79 24.09 6.74 1.77
N GLY A 80 23.86 8.05 1.82
CA GLY A 80 23.38 8.85 0.69
C GLY A 80 21.89 8.75 0.44
N PHE A 81 21.12 8.34 1.45
CA PHE A 81 19.66 8.36 1.41
C PHE A 81 19.12 9.60 2.10
N ALA A 82 17.97 10.07 1.63
CA ALA A 82 17.15 11.05 2.30
C ALA A 82 15.78 10.46 2.64
N VAL A 83 15.14 10.99 3.68
CA VAL A 83 13.75 10.66 3.98
C VAL A 83 12.88 11.24 2.87
N LEU A 84 12.18 10.37 2.15
CA LEU A 84 11.18 10.78 1.15
C LEU A 84 9.91 11.26 1.85
N PHE A 85 9.41 10.48 2.81
CA PHE A 85 8.34 10.87 3.72
C PHE A 85 8.29 9.97 4.96
N GLU A 86 7.58 10.43 5.98
CA GLU A 86 7.21 9.65 7.16
C GLU A 86 5.71 9.37 7.15
N ALA A 87 5.31 8.22 7.67
CA ALA A 87 3.91 7.78 7.68
C ALA A 87 3.58 7.01 8.97
N ARG A 88 2.30 6.63 9.11
CA ARG A 88 1.82 5.83 10.24
C ARG A 88 1.17 4.56 9.74
N TRP A 89 1.54 3.43 10.33
CA TRP A 89 0.77 2.20 10.20
C TRP A 89 -0.61 2.40 10.81
N LEU A 90 -1.61 1.81 10.18
CA LEU A 90 -3.01 1.92 10.54
C LEU A 90 -3.60 0.55 10.87
N PHE A 91 -4.55 0.55 11.79
CA PHE A 91 -5.38 -0.59 12.15
C PHE A 91 -6.83 -0.16 12.33
N ARG A 92 -7.77 -0.98 11.90
CA ARG A 92 -9.17 -0.83 12.25
C ARG A 92 -9.83 -2.20 12.38
N GLU A 93 -10.69 -2.36 13.37
CA GLU A 93 -11.61 -3.50 13.40
C GLU A 93 -12.55 -3.46 12.18
N PRO A 94 -13.09 -4.61 11.73
CA PRO A 94 -14.08 -4.64 10.66
C PRO A 94 -15.27 -3.71 10.93
N ALA A 95 -15.86 -3.14 9.88
CA ALA A 95 -17.09 -2.39 10.02
C ALA A 95 -18.28 -3.30 10.39
N PRO A 96 -19.23 -2.87 11.23
CA PRO A 96 -20.47 -3.61 11.46
C PRO A 96 -21.18 -4.01 10.15
N TYR A 97 -21.80 -5.19 10.12
CA TYR A 97 -22.52 -5.70 8.93
C TYR A 97 -23.66 -4.81 8.43
N ARG A 98 -24.23 -3.99 9.32
CA ARG A 98 -25.30 -3.04 8.97
C ARG A 98 -24.79 -1.82 8.21
N ASP A 99 -23.50 -1.53 8.32
CA ASP A 99 -22.91 -0.37 7.68
C ASP A 99 -22.84 -0.62 6.17
N ARG A 100 -23.12 0.44 5.42
CA ARG A 100 -23.17 0.46 3.96
C ARG A 100 -22.38 1.66 3.45
N PRO A 101 -21.62 1.51 2.37
CA PRO A 101 -21.01 2.66 1.72
C PRO A 101 -22.09 3.60 1.21
N ARG A 102 -21.74 4.89 1.12
CA ARG A 102 -22.58 5.98 0.60
C ARG A 102 -22.47 6.06 -0.92
N LEU A 103 -21.28 5.83 -1.45
CA LEU A 103 -21.00 5.77 -2.89
C LEU A 103 -21.31 4.36 -3.43
N GLY A 104 -21.56 4.28 -4.74
CA GLY A 104 -21.66 3.00 -5.45
C GLY A 104 -20.26 2.45 -5.72
N TRP A 105 -19.84 1.45 -4.95
CA TRP A 105 -18.57 0.76 -5.12
C TRP A 105 -18.75 -0.56 -5.85
N ASP A 106 -17.97 -0.77 -6.89
CA ASP A 106 -17.91 -2.00 -7.67
C ASP A 106 -16.50 -2.58 -7.69
N ALA A 107 -16.40 -3.90 -7.83
CA ALA A 107 -15.13 -4.56 -8.08
C ALA A 107 -14.73 -4.39 -9.56
N VAL A 108 -13.48 -4.03 -9.79
CA VAL A 108 -12.88 -4.05 -11.12
C VAL A 108 -12.65 -5.50 -11.52
N ALA A 109 -13.25 -5.95 -12.62
CA ALA A 109 -13.25 -7.36 -13.01
C ALA A 109 -12.71 -7.61 -14.43
N THR A 110 -12.53 -6.56 -15.23
CA THR A 110 -12.08 -6.65 -16.62
C THR A 110 -10.84 -5.81 -16.87
N GLU A 111 -10.06 -6.15 -17.89
CA GLU A 111 -8.87 -5.36 -18.29
C GLU A 111 -9.25 -3.91 -18.65
N ASP A 112 -10.36 -3.69 -19.36
CA ASP A 112 -10.85 -2.33 -19.68
C ASP A 112 -11.21 -1.51 -18.42
N GLU A 113 -11.76 -2.16 -17.40
CA GLU A 113 -12.01 -1.51 -16.10
C GLU A 113 -10.71 -1.24 -15.35
N PHE A 114 -9.76 -2.17 -15.42
CA PHE A 114 -8.43 -2.01 -14.82
C PHE A 114 -7.68 -0.85 -15.43
N ASP A 115 -7.64 -0.72 -16.76
CA ASP A 115 -6.99 0.38 -17.46
C ASP A 115 -7.56 1.74 -17.04
N ARG A 116 -8.89 1.84 -16.91
CA ARG A 116 -9.54 3.05 -16.39
C ARG A 116 -9.18 3.30 -14.93
N TRP A 117 -9.12 2.24 -14.12
CA TRP A 117 -8.78 2.34 -12.70
C TRP A 117 -7.35 2.84 -12.50
N VAL A 118 -6.36 2.26 -13.19
CA VAL A 118 -4.96 2.68 -13.07
C VAL A 118 -4.74 4.09 -13.63
N THR A 119 -5.49 4.48 -14.65
CA THR A 119 -5.49 5.86 -15.17
C THR A 119 -6.02 6.85 -14.14
N ALA A 120 -7.13 6.54 -13.47
CA ALA A 120 -7.66 7.40 -12.42
C ALA A 120 -6.74 7.48 -11.19
N ALA A 121 -5.94 6.43 -10.95
CA ALA A 121 -5.01 6.33 -9.83
C ALA A 121 -3.59 6.91 -10.10
N ASP A 122 -3.27 7.34 -11.33
CA ASP A 122 -1.90 7.69 -11.78
C ASP A 122 -0.90 6.53 -11.56
N LEU A 123 -1.33 5.31 -11.91
CA LEU A 123 -0.59 4.05 -11.73
C LEU A 123 -0.41 3.27 -13.04
N GLU A 124 -0.58 3.91 -14.20
CA GLU A 124 -0.40 3.29 -15.51
C GLU A 124 1.02 2.75 -15.67
N GLY A 125 1.11 1.49 -16.10
CA GLY A 125 2.38 0.79 -16.23
C GLY A 125 3.08 0.48 -14.91
N ILE A 126 2.53 0.89 -13.75
CA ILE A 126 3.03 0.55 -12.42
C ILE A 126 2.28 -0.66 -11.88
N LEU A 127 0.95 -0.62 -11.86
CA LEU A 127 0.15 -1.81 -11.60
C LEU A 127 -0.12 -2.56 -12.91
N ARG A 128 -0.17 -3.88 -12.81
CA ARG A 128 -0.26 -4.81 -13.95
C ARG A 128 -1.59 -5.57 -13.92
N PRO A 129 -2.26 -5.80 -15.06
CA PRO A 129 -3.56 -6.46 -15.11
C PRO A 129 -3.53 -7.90 -14.56
N GLU A 130 -2.36 -8.53 -14.52
CA GLU A 130 -2.10 -9.82 -13.89
C GLU A 130 -2.60 -9.88 -12.43
N LEU A 131 -2.67 -8.73 -11.75
CA LEU A 131 -3.22 -8.60 -10.39
C LEU A 131 -4.71 -8.96 -10.30
N LEU A 132 -5.48 -8.82 -11.39
CA LEU A 132 -6.89 -9.26 -11.44
C LEU A 132 -7.04 -10.78 -11.29
N GLY A 133 -6.02 -11.54 -11.68
CA GLY A 133 -5.99 -12.99 -11.57
C GLY A 133 -5.68 -13.51 -10.16
N ASP A 134 -5.21 -12.65 -9.25
CA ASP A 134 -4.87 -13.05 -7.89
C ASP A 134 -6.11 -13.03 -6.98
N ALA A 135 -6.48 -14.20 -6.47
CA ALA A 135 -7.67 -14.36 -5.64
C ALA A 135 -7.62 -13.58 -4.32
N THR A 136 -6.44 -13.16 -3.86
CA THR A 136 -6.24 -12.34 -2.64
C THR A 136 -6.40 -10.84 -2.89
N VAL A 137 -6.45 -10.40 -4.15
CA VAL A 137 -6.51 -8.98 -4.52
C VAL A 137 -7.91 -8.60 -5.00
N ARG A 138 -8.38 -7.44 -4.56
CA ARG A 138 -9.59 -6.78 -5.07
C ARG A 138 -9.29 -5.32 -5.35
N LEU A 139 -9.44 -4.91 -6.60
CA LEU A 139 -9.46 -3.50 -6.97
C LEU A 139 -10.90 -3.01 -6.92
N LEU A 140 -11.12 -1.90 -6.22
CA LEU A 140 -12.45 -1.36 -5.94
C LEU A 140 -12.54 0.04 -6.53
N LEU A 141 -13.66 0.33 -7.18
CA LEU A 141 -13.94 1.59 -7.86
C LEU A 141 -15.28 2.14 -7.39
N ALA A 142 -15.29 3.37 -6.88
CA ALA A 142 -16.47 4.20 -6.78
C ALA A 142 -16.50 5.20 -7.93
N ARG A 143 -17.67 5.34 -8.56
CA ARG A 143 -17.90 6.38 -9.57
C ARG A 143 -18.75 7.50 -8.98
N GLY A 144 -18.33 8.74 -9.19
CA GLY A 144 -19.15 9.92 -8.87
C GLY A 144 -20.26 10.14 -9.90
N GLU A 145 -20.98 11.27 -9.78
CA GLU A 145 -22.05 11.63 -10.72
C GLU A 145 -21.51 12.08 -12.11
N GLY A 146 -20.20 12.29 -12.23
CA GLY A 146 -19.52 12.78 -13.43
C GLY A 146 -18.21 12.02 -13.73
N PRO A 147 -17.12 12.70 -14.16
CA PRO A 147 -15.82 12.05 -14.44
C PRO A 147 -15.05 11.64 -13.17
N GLU A 148 -15.60 11.97 -12.00
CA GLU A 148 -15.03 11.71 -10.69
C GLU A 148 -14.99 10.21 -10.38
N ALA A 149 -13.88 9.77 -9.81
CA ALA A 149 -13.67 8.39 -9.41
C ALA A 149 -12.90 8.33 -8.11
N ALA A 150 -13.21 7.34 -7.29
CA ALA A 150 -12.39 6.96 -6.16
C ALA A 150 -12.07 5.47 -6.25
N GLY A 151 -10.96 5.06 -5.68
CA GLY A 151 -10.58 3.67 -5.71
C GLY A 151 -9.70 3.28 -4.55
N ALA A 152 -9.59 1.98 -4.37
CA ALA A 152 -8.70 1.37 -3.40
C ALA A 152 -8.34 -0.05 -3.84
N VAL A 153 -7.21 -0.54 -3.37
CA VAL A 153 -6.83 -1.94 -3.44
C VAL A 153 -7.05 -2.57 -2.08
N VAL A 154 -7.65 -3.75 -2.08
CA VAL A 154 -7.70 -4.65 -0.92
C VAL A 154 -6.89 -5.89 -1.22
N HIS A 155 -5.88 -6.16 -0.40
CA HIS A 155 -5.05 -7.36 -0.44
C HIS A 155 -5.28 -8.15 0.86
N ALA A 156 -5.94 -9.30 0.77
CA ALA A 156 -6.37 -10.06 1.94
C ALA A 156 -5.46 -11.28 2.16
N THR A 157 -4.53 -11.17 3.13
CA THR A 157 -3.62 -12.26 3.49
C THR A 157 -3.50 -12.41 5.01
N ASP A 158 -3.20 -13.62 5.47
CA ASP A 158 -2.91 -13.94 6.87
C ASP A 158 -3.89 -13.36 7.91
N GLY A 159 -5.18 -13.34 7.58
CA GLY A 159 -6.24 -12.91 8.50
C GLY A 159 -6.37 -11.38 8.66
N VAL A 160 -5.75 -10.59 7.78
CA VAL A 160 -5.97 -9.14 7.68
C VAL A 160 -6.35 -8.76 6.25
N ALA A 161 -7.01 -7.60 6.11
CA ALA A 161 -7.26 -6.96 4.83
C ALA A 161 -6.36 -5.71 4.72
N GLY A 162 -5.30 -5.81 3.93
CA GLY A 162 -4.48 -4.68 3.54
C GLY A 162 -5.25 -3.72 2.65
N LEU A 163 -5.35 -2.46 3.06
CA LEU A 163 -5.90 -1.35 2.30
C LEU A 163 -4.74 -0.49 1.79
N SER A 164 -4.65 -0.33 0.48
CA SER A 164 -3.60 0.46 -0.17
C SER A 164 -4.11 1.15 -1.43
N ASN A 165 -3.29 2.05 -1.98
CA ASN A 165 -3.57 2.73 -3.25
C ASN A 165 -4.95 3.40 -3.26
N VAL A 166 -5.33 3.99 -2.13
CA VAL A 166 -6.55 4.78 -1.99
C VAL A 166 -6.37 6.07 -2.79
N PHE A 167 -7.35 6.42 -3.62
CA PHE A 167 -7.36 7.69 -4.34
C PHE A 167 -8.77 8.27 -4.46
N ALA A 168 -8.82 9.59 -4.67
CA ALA A 168 -10.03 10.37 -4.85
C ALA A 168 -9.85 11.32 -6.06
N ALA A 169 -9.93 10.79 -7.28
CA ALA A 169 -9.73 11.55 -8.51
C ALA A 169 -10.94 12.48 -8.77
N GLY A 170 -10.73 13.78 -8.52
CA GLY A 170 -11.78 14.78 -8.63
C GLY A 170 -12.80 14.75 -7.48
N MET A 171 -12.57 13.94 -6.45
CA MET A 171 -13.43 13.84 -5.26
C MET A 171 -12.70 14.36 -4.02
N ASP A 172 -13.46 14.76 -3.01
CA ASP A 172 -12.91 15.05 -1.68
C ASP A 172 -12.57 13.72 -0.96
N PRO A 173 -11.33 13.51 -0.49
CA PRO A 173 -10.98 12.34 0.33
C PRO A 173 -11.90 12.15 1.55
N ASP A 174 -12.41 13.23 2.15
CA ASP A 174 -13.35 13.16 3.27
C ASP A 174 -14.72 12.55 2.87
N ALA A 175 -15.02 12.45 1.56
CA ALA A 175 -16.17 11.72 1.04
C ALA A 175 -15.87 10.22 0.78
N VAL A 176 -14.60 9.85 0.60
CA VAL A 176 -14.17 8.49 0.22
C VAL A 176 -13.86 7.64 1.44
N TRP A 177 -13.02 8.13 2.36
CA TRP A 177 -12.57 7.38 3.53
C TRP A 177 -13.69 6.79 4.40
N PRO A 178 -14.82 7.49 4.63
CA PRO A 178 -15.90 6.94 5.46
C PRO A 178 -16.51 5.64 4.92
N ASP A 179 -16.41 5.39 3.61
CA ASP A 179 -16.96 4.19 2.98
C ASP A 179 -16.02 2.98 3.07
N LEU A 180 -14.71 3.22 3.05
CA LEU A 180 -13.68 2.19 2.91
C LEU A 180 -13.83 1.04 3.92
N PRO A 181 -14.17 1.25 5.21
CA PRO A 181 -14.36 0.13 6.12
C PRO A 181 -15.50 -0.83 5.74
N ALA A 182 -16.62 -0.30 5.25
CA ALA A 182 -17.74 -1.13 4.80
C ALA A 182 -17.42 -1.83 3.46
N VAL A 183 -16.71 -1.12 2.57
CA VAL A 183 -16.25 -1.61 1.27
C VAL A 183 -15.25 -2.75 1.42
N VAL A 184 -14.24 -2.59 2.27
CA VAL A 184 -13.25 -3.64 2.61
C VAL A 184 -13.96 -4.87 3.16
N ARG A 185 -14.92 -4.70 4.08
CA ARG A 185 -15.71 -5.84 4.60
C ARG A 185 -16.47 -6.58 3.50
N GLN A 186 -17.09 -5.84 2.56
CA GLN A 186 -17.81 -6.45 1.46
C GLN A 186 -16.87 -7.22 0.51
N ALA A 187 -15.64 -6.72 0.31
CA ALA A 187 -14.65 -7.32 -0.59
C ALA A 187 -13.89 -8.51 0.00
N ALA A 188 -13.54 -8.44 1.29
CA ALA A 188 -12.62 -9.38 1.94
C ALA A 188 -13.19 -10.10 3.18
N GLY A 189 -14.43 -9.79 3.58
CA GLY A 189 -15.08 -10.38 4.74
C GLY A 189 -14.78 -9.66 6.06
N ASP A 190 -15.00 -10.34 7.17
CA ASP A 190 -14.90 -9.77 8.53
C ASP A 190 -13.45 -9.79 9.04
N LEU A 191 -12.54 -9.17 8.28
CA LEU A 191 -11.10 -9.11 8.59
C LEU A 191 -10.71 -7.72 9.10
N PRO A 192 -9.83 -7.62 10.11
CA PRO A 192 -9.25 -6.35 10.50
C PRO A 192 -8.53 -5.69 9.33
N ILE A 193 -8.68 -4.37 9.23
CA ILE A 193 -8.11 -3.57 8.16
C ILE A 193 -6.76 -3.04 8.61
N VAL A 194 -5.75 -3.21 7.75
CA VAL A 194 -4.40 -2.70 7.97
C VAL A 194 -3.94 -1.89 6.76
N GLY A 195 -2.99 -1.00 6.97
CA GLY A 195 -2.43 -0.16 5.89
C GLY A 195 -1.47 0.85 6.49
N TYR A 196 -1.09 1.86 5.72
CA TYR A 196 -0.40 3.03 6.25
C TYR A 196 -0.78 4.26 5.44
N GLU A 197 -0.74 5.41 6.09
CA GLU A 197 -0.97 6.68 5.40
C GLU A 197 -0.10 7.79 5.98
N HIS A 198 0.02 8.89 5.22
CA HIS A 198 0.61 10.15 5.65
C HIS A 198 -0.25 11.34 5.20
N GLY A 199 0.07 12.55 5.68
CA GLY A 199 -0.59 13.77 5.23
C GLY A 199 -2.11 13.78 5.45
N ASP A 200 -2.85 14.24 4.44
CA ASP A 200 -4.31 14.36 4.49
C ASP A 200 -5.00 13.00 4.51
N GLU A 201 -4.49 12.00 3.79
CA GLU A 201 -5.04 10.64 3.79
C GLU A 201 -4.98 10.04 5.20
N LEU A 202 -3.88 10.26 5.94
CA LEU A 202 -3.77 9.85 7.34
C LEU A 202 -4.82 10.55 8.23
N ARG A 203 -5.04 11.85 8.03
CA ARG A 203 -6.08 12.60 8.77
C ARG A 203 -7.46 12.00 8.52
N CYS A 204 -7.80 11.74 7.25
CA CYS A 204 -9.09 11.16 6.86
C CYS A 204 -9.27 9.72 7.41
N ALA A 205 -8.22 8.89 7.36
CA ALA A 205 -8.24 7.56 7.94
C ALA A 205 -8.53 7.59 9.46
N LEU A 206 -7.83 8.46 10.20
CA LEU A 206 -8.04 8.59 11.64
C LEU A 206 -9.46 9.10 11.97
N ALA A 207 -10.00 10.02 11.17
CA ALA A 207 -11.36 10.54 11.34
C ALA A 207 -12.45 9.46 11.14
N THR A 208 -12.12 8.35 10.48
CA THR A 208 -13.04 7.23 10.16
C THR A 208 -12.83 6.00 11.05
N GLY A 209 -12.08 6.19 12.14
CA GLY A 209 -11.94 5.22 13.22
C GLY A 209 -10.75 4.28 13.07
N PHE A 210 -9.84 4.51 12.11
CA PHE A 210 -8.54 3.86 12.14
C PHE A 210 -7.72 4.37 13.32
N ALA A 211 -6.94 3.49 13.93
CA ALA A 211 -5.95 3.81 14.93
C ALA A 211 -4.55 3.79 14.30
N ALA A 212 -3.71 4.77 14.64
CA ALA A 212 -2.29 4.75 14.31
C ALA A 212 -1.54 3.79 15.27
N ILE A 213 -0.90 2.76 14.73
CA ILE A 213 -0.29 1.66 15.51
C ILE A 213 1.24 1.62 15.47
N GLY A 214 1.88 2.53 14.73
CA GLY A 214 3.35 2.61 14.62
C GLY A 214 3.79 3.67 13.62
N ALA A 215 5.02 4.16 13.75
CA ALA A 215 5.66 5.01 12.75
C ALA A 215 6.35 4.15 11.68
N LEU A 216 6.48 4.70 10.47
CA LEU A 216 7.37 4.18 9.44
C LEU A 216 8.01 5.34 8.67
N ARG A 217 9.09 5.04 7.97
CA ARG A 217 9.80 6.00 7.14
C ARG A 217 10.11 5.38 5.78
N VAL A 218 9.94 6.16 4.72
CA VAL A 218 10.39 5.79 3.38
C VAL A 218 11.63 6.60 3.05
N TRP A 219 12.71 5.90 2.72
CA TRP A 219 13.99 6.46 2.30
C TRP A 219 14.15 6.34 0.80
N VAL A 220 14.83 7.31 0.18
CA VAL A 220 15.22 7.26 -1.22
C VAL A 220 16.68 7.66 -1.37
N ARG A 221 17.41 6.93 -2.22
CA ARG A 221 18.81 7.23 -2.53
C ARG A 221 18.91 8.43 -3.45
N LEU A 222 19.68 9.43 -3.04
CA LEU A 222 19.88 10.63 -3.83
C LEU A 222 20.77 10.36 -5.06
N PRO A 223 20.67 11.19 -6.11
CA PRO A 223 21.71 11.27 -7.13
C PRO A 223 23.06 11.59 -6.48
N ALA A 224 24.13 11.03 -7.04
CA ALA A 224 25.51 11.33 -6.64
C ALA A 224 25.93 12.76 -7.04
#